data_AF-A0A2K3PNH6-F1
#
_entry.id   AF-A0A2K3PNH6-F1
#
_cell.length_a   1.000
_cell.length_b   1.000
_cell.length_c   1.000
_cell.angle_alpha   90.00
_cell.angle_beta   90.00
_cell.angle_gamma   90.00
#
_symmetry.space_group_name_H-M   'P 1'
#
loop_
_entity.id
_entity.type
_entity.pdbx_description
1 polymer ?
#
loop_
_entity_poly.entity_id
_entity_poly.type
_entity_poly.pdbx_seq_one_letter_code
_entity_poly.pdbx_strand_id
1 'polypeptide(L)'
;MAETPVILPASVENLIERIREKQNQPPLHHSTIQQLALIGEQRALELLNVITKTTIRASFDGFIVHLMKNLSQNSVSPPPPPASSSEASMSPLPSPPPPKPFPSLSLSESSLSPSRSLSPLTLHPPPYCVLTALGELEFRKSFLLLSYAGEENIENDVRAEYVESLKDLPMRDFENEIWETVGMRRGVQRKDRQLYLDWDSGRTHIYQCYVSRNGSLRFKGPILQNTRTHLQKSLGDDNVLLVKFCDVGKTSPQEAAKLYGKFGKEGIRVGHRLYRFFVFKDGGKEEKKKEDQTTSSAKCYTSSVKCYFVRTESHCSVDQMEDYILSNRTMFESRLLFMHAHLLPSIDKYMARFSLILSKTYKLNIDLTTVTVQEIQDEYCRDGNGNKIDNESILTDGTGFISEDLAVLCPHNVYKGTNMKDTHVKEISNLVELQDMSRAVGETALSTHQPPLLIQCRLFHKGSAIKGTLLVNRKLPPKTIQARPSMIKVREDLNLLNGLSNGLSNVPSINSLEVVTTRYFTFSISPG
;
A
#
# COMPACT_ATOMS: atom_id res chain seq x y z
N MET A 1 15.41 -49.49 -26.58
CA MET A 1 15.90 -48.42 -25.69
C MET A 1 14.74 -48.08 -24.76
N ALA A 2 14.88 -48.34 -23.46
CA ALA A 2 13.80 -48.09 -22.50
C ALA A 2 13.74 -46.58 -22.19
N GLU A 3 12.57 -45.96 -22.36
CA GLU A 3 12.34 -44.56 -21.97
C GLU A 3 12.48 -44.44 -20.45
N THR A 4 13.43 -43.63 -19.98
CA THR A 4 13.55 -43.28 -18.56
C THR A 4 12.28 -42.56 -18.08
N PRO A 5 11.64 -43.02 -17.00
CA PRO A 5 10.41 -42.40 -16.51
C PRO A 5 10.71 -40.98 -16.02
N VAL A 6 10.06 -39.99 -16.64
CA VAL A 6 10.11 -38.60 -16.17
C VAL A 6 9.22 -38.49 -14.94
N ILE A 7 9.82 -38.25 -13.78
CA ILE A 7 9.12 -38.07 -12.51
C ILE A 7 8.76 -36.58 -12.37
N LEU A 8 7.48 -36.28 -12.22
CA LEU A 8 7.03 -34.93 -11.89
C LEU A 8 6.97 -34.76 -10.36
N PRO A 9 7.11 -33.53 -9.84
CA PRO A 9 6.85 -33.27 -8.42
C PRO A 9 5.43 -33.71 -8.04
N ALA A 10 5.27 -34.33 -6.86
CA ALA A 10 3.98 -34.86 -6.41
C ALA A 10 2.84 -33.82 -6.42
N SER A 11 3.17 -32.54 -6.18
CA SER A 11 2.24 -31.41 -6.27
C SER A 11 1.63 -31.25 -7.67
N VAL A 12 2.45 -31.44 -8.71
CA VAL A 12 2.07 -31.34 -10.13
C VAL A 12 1.29 -32.58 -10.53
N GLU A 13 1.74 -33.76 -10.15
CA GLU A 13 1.05 -35.04 -10.43
C GLU A 13 -0.36 -35.06 -9.82
N ASN A 14 -0.50 -34.70 -8.54
CA ASN A 14 -1.79 -34.62 -7.86
C ASN A 14 -2.74 -33.63 -8.54
N LEU A 15 -2.23 -32.50 -9.03
CA LEU A 15 -3.05 -31.51 -9.71
C LEU A 15 -3.48 -31.96 -11.11
N ILE A 16 -2.61 -32.67 -11.83
CA ILE A 16 -2.94 -33.32 -13.11
C ILE A 16 -4.05 -34.36 -12.89
N GLU A 17 -3.92 -35.23 -11.90
CA GLU A 17 -4.95 -36.23 -11.58
C GLU A 17 -6.28 -35.58 -11.21
N ARG A 18 -6.26 -34.53 -10.38
CA ARG A 18 -7.47 -33.81 -9.99
C ARG A 18 -8.17 -33.14 -11.17
N ILE A 19 -7.42 -32.58 -12.13
CA ILE A 19 -8.00 -32.03 -13.37
C ILE A 19 -8.58 -33.15 -14.23
N ARG A 20 -7.85 -34.28 -14.34
CA ARG A 20 -8.25 -35.45 -15.11
C ARG A 20 -9.59 -36.00 -14.63
N GLU A 21 -9.72 -36.22 -13.33
CA GLU A 21 -10.95 -36.72 -12.70
C GLU A 21 -12.10 -35.72 -12.79
N LYS A 22 -11.84 -34.45 -12.48
CA LYS A 22 -12.89 -33.42 -12.46
C LYS A 22 -13.44 -33.09 -13.86
N GLN A 23 -12.60 -33.18 -14.89
CA GLN A 23 -12.96 -32.81 -16.26
C GLN A 23 -13.04 -34.02 -17.21
N ASN A 24 -13.04 -35.25 -16.68
CA ASN A 24 -13.10 -36.52 -17.43
C ASN A 24 -12.11 -36.58 -18.62
N GLN A 25 -10.84 -36.28 -18.37
CA GLN A 25 -9.79 -36.30 -19.40
C GLN A 25 -9.00 -37.62 -19.38
N PRO A 26 -8.34 -38.00 -20.49
CA PRO A 26 -7.37 -39.09 -20.48
C PRO A 26 -6.07 -38.69 -19.74
N PRO A 27 -5.21 -39.67 -19.37
CA PRO A 27 -3.86 -39.40 -18.88
C PRO A 27 -3.03 -38.60 -19.90
N LEU A 28 -2.13 -37.75 -19.41
CA LEU A 28 -1.24 -36.97 -20.27
C LEU A 28 -0.24 -37.87 -21.00
N HIS A 29 0.10 -37.49 -22.22
CA HIS A 29 1.16 -38.14 -22.98
C HIS A 29 2.54 -37.85 -22.37
N HIS A 30 3.46 -38.82 -22.52
CA HIS A 30 4.82 -38.72 -22.02
C HIS A 30 5.55 -37.45 -22.49
N SER A 31 5.34 -37.03 -23.73
CA SER A 31 5.91 -35.79 -24.27
C SER A 31 5.40 -34.52 -23.56
N THR A 32 4.14 -34.49 -23.13
CA THR A 32 3.56 -33.39 -22.35
C THR A 32 4.11 -33.39 -20.92
N ILE A 33 4.25 -34.57 -20.31
CA ILE A 33 4.86 -34.75 -18.98
C ILE A 33 6.30 -34.22 -18.99
N GLN A 34 7.08 -34.56 -20.02
CA GLN A 34 8.45 -34.06 -20.18
C GLN A 34 8.50 -32.54 -20.33
N GLN A 35 7.56 -31.94 -21.08
CA GLN A 35 7.46 -30.48 -21.21
C GLN A 35 7.12 -29.79 -19.88
N LEU A 36 6.23 -30.38 -19.08
CA LEU A 36 5.90 -29.88 -17.74
C LEU A 36 7.11 -29.98 -16.79
N ALA A 37 7.89 -31.05 -16.88
CA ALA A 37 9.12 -31.19 -16.10
C ALA A 37 10.15 -30.12 -16.47
N LEU A 38 10.32 -29.84 -17.76
CA LEU A 38 11.29 -28.86 -18.27
C LEU A 38 11.01 -27.41 -17.85
N ILE A 39 9.73 -27.02 -17.69
CA ILE A 39 9.37 -25.66 -17.26
C ILE A 39 9.48 -25.44 -15.75
N GLY A 40 9.68 -26.51 -14.98
CA GLY A 40 9.82 -26.47 -13.52
C GLY A 40 8.47 -26.42 -12.78
N GLU A 41 8.47 -26.92 -11.54
CA GLU A 41 7.29 -27.12 -10.68
C GLU A 41 6.39 -25.89 -10.60
N GLN A 42 6.95 -24.73 -10.27
CA GLN A 42 6.20 -23.49 -10.07
C GLN A 42 5.42 -23.08 -11.33
N ARG A 43 6.05 -23.14 -12.51
CA ARG A 43 5.39 -22.76 -13.76
C ARG A 43 4.39 -23.82 -14.23
N ALA A 44 4.68 -25.10 -13.99
CA ALA A 44 3.73 -26.17 -14.24
C ALA A 44 2.46 -25.99 -13.40
N LEU A 45 2.60 -25.68 -12.11
CA LEU A 45 1.46 -25.42 -11.22
C LEU A 45 0.68 -24.16 -11.62
N GLU A 46 1.35 -23.08 -12.03
CA GLU A 46 0.69 -21.87 -12.53
C GLU A 46 -0.18 -22.18 -13.77
N LEU A 47 0.37 -22.93 -14.72
CA LEU A 47 -0.34 -23.38 -15.92
C LEU A 47 -1.55 -24.26 -15.58
N LEU A 48 -1.34 -25.30 -14.76
CA LEU A 48 -2.41 -26.22 -14.37
C LEU A 48 -3.51 -25.51 -13.56
N ASN A 49 -3.18 -24.50 -12.75
CA ASN A 49 -4.15 -23.69 -12.03
C ASN A 49 -4.99 -22.76 -12.93
N VAL A 50 -4.51 -22.42 -14.13
CA VAL A 50 -5.35 -21.78 -15.15
C VAL A 50 -6.34 -22.81 -15.71
N ILE A 51 -5.89 -24.04 -15.94
CA ILE A 51 -6.72 -25.13 -16.46
C ILE A 51 -7.79 -25.56 -15.46
N THR A 52 -7.53 -25.56 -14.15
CA THR A 52 -8.57 -25.88 -13.15
C THR A 52 -9.76 -24.93 -13.15
N LYS A 53 -9.58 -23.70 -13.64
CA LYS A 53 -10.59 -22.64 -13.72
C LYS A 53 -11.24 -22.53 -15.09
N THR A 54 -10.81 -23.34 -16.06
CA THR A 54 -11.29 -23.30 -17.45
C THR A 54 -11.73 -24.68 -17.91
N THR A 55 -12.79 -24.74 -18.72
CA THR A 55 -13.29 -26.00 -19.26
C THR A 55 -12.43 -26.42 -20.45
N ILE A 56 -11.88 -27.63 -20.40
CA ILE A 56 -11.12 -28.23 -21.50
C ILE A 56 -12.09 -28.57 -22.65
N ARG A 57 -11.90 -27.95 -23.82
CA ARG A 57 -12.81 -28.08 -24.98
C ARG A 57 -12.38 -29.13 -26.01
N ALA A 58 -11.10 -29.51 -26.02
CA ALA A 58 -10.54 -30.41 -27.04
C ALA A 58 -9.74 -31.54 -26.39
N SER A 59 -8.48 -31.31 -26.06
CA SER A 59 -7.65 -32.27 -25.34
C SER A 59 -6.85 -31.59 -24.24
N PHE A 60 -6.61 -32.32 -23.16
CA PHE A 60 -5.83 -31.82 -22.04
C PHE A 60 -4.38 -31.51 -22.44
N ASP A 61 -3.73 -32.43 -23.17
CA ASP A 61 -2.39 -32.22 -23.74
C ASP A 61 -2.33 -31.00 -24.67
N GLY A 62 -3.29 -30.88 -25.59
CA GLY A 62 -3.33 -29.77 -26.53
C GLY A 62 -3.49 -28.42 -25.84
N PHE A 63 -4.26 -28.38 -24.75
CA PHE A 63 -4.47 -27.15 -24.00
C PHE A 63 -3.24 -26.72 -23.20
N ILE A 64 -2.53 -27.69 -22.58
CA ILE A 64 -1.25 -27.43 -21.92
C ILE A 64 -0.24 -26.87 -22.93
N VAL A 65 -0.06 -27.53 -24.08
CA VAL A 65 0.86 -27.08 -25.13
C VAL A 65 0.49 -25.69 -25.66
N HIS A 66 -0.80 -25.41 -25.83
CA HIS A 66 -1.28 -24.09 -26.26
C HIS A 66 -0.90 -22.98 -25.26
N LEU A 67 -1.17 -23.22 -23.96
CA LEU A 67 -0.84 -22.25 -22.92
C LEU A 67 0.68 -22.06 -22.78
N MET A 68 1.46 -23.13 -22.93
CA MET A 68 2.93 -23.04 -22.96
C MET A 68 3.44 -22.18 -24.12
N LYS A 69 2.87 -22.31 -25.34
CA LYS A 69 3.24 -21.49 -26.50
C LYS A 69 2.90 -20.01 -26.33
N ASN A 70 1.74 -19.70 -25.75
CA ASN A 70 1.34 -18.31 -25.47
C ASN A 70 2.25 -17.62 -24.43
N LEU A 71 2.84 -18.40 -23.51
CA LEU A 71 3.81 -17.87 -22.53
C LEU A 71 5.17 -17.57 -23.17
N SER A 72 5.63 -18.39 -24.13
CA SER A 72 6.91 -18.17 -24.83
C SER A 72 6.87 -17.01 -25.84
N GLN A 73 5.71 -16.70 -26.42
CA GLN A 73 5.56 -15.58 -27.37
C GLN A 73 5.59 -14.20 -26.72
N ASN A 74 5.41 -14.10 -25.41
CA ASN A 74 5.51 -12.84 -24.67
C ASN A 74 6.94 -12.48 -24.25
N SER A 75 7.95 -13.24 -24.70
CA SER A 75 9.34 -13.07 -24.27
C SER A 75 10.39 -13.12 -25.37
N VAL A 76 10.19 -12.52 -26.56
CA VAL A 76 11.33 -12.18 -27.47
C VAL A 76 11.01 -10.95 -28.33
N SER A 77 11.66 -9.83 -28.04
CA SER A 77 12.20 -8.84 -29.01
C SER A 77 13.04 -7.81 -28.26
N PRO A 78 14.35 -7.67 -28.51
CA PRO A 78 15.15 -6.56 -28.00
C PRO A 78 14.84 -5.28 -28.80
N PRO A 79 14.83 -4.09 -28.17
CA PRO A 79 14.68 -2.84 -28.91
C PRO A 79 15.94 -2.56 -29.76
N PRO A 80 15.79 -1.97 -30.96
CA PRO A 80 16.95 -1.55 -31.77
C PRO A 80 17.67 -0.36 -31.10
N PRO A 81 18.97 -0.18 -31.37
CA PRO A 81 19.73 0.96 -30.83
C PRO A 81 19.22 2.28 -31.44
N PRO A 82 19.16 3.37 -30.66
CA PRO A 82 18.75 4.65 -31.20
C PRO A 82 19.80 5.17 -32.19
N ALA A 83 19.33 5.53 -33.38
CA ALA A 83 20.11 6.15 -34.43
C ALA A 83 20.57 7.56 -34.02
N SER A 84 21.81 7.85 -34.39
CA SER A 84 22.47 9.14 -34.38
C SER A 84 21.63 10.25 -35.04
N SER A 85 21.39 11.33 -34.30
CA SER A 85 21.10 12.64 -34.88
C SER A 85 22.18 13.62 -34.41
N SER A 86 22.93 14.10 -35.38
CA SER A 86 24.08 14.99 -35.27
C SER A 86 23.71 16.36 -34.69
N GLU A 87 24.59 16.83 -33.82
CA GLU A 87 25.10 18.19 -33.62
C GLU A 87 24.25 19.39 -34.05
N ALA A 88 23.95 20.25 -33.06
CA ALA A 88 24.06 21.69 -33.23
C ALA A 88 24.85 22.26 -32.03
N SER A 89 25.94 22.93 -32.35
CA SER A 89 26.98 23.45 -31.46
C SER A 89 26.51 24.38 -30.35
N MET A 90 27.20 24.25 -29.22
CA MET A 90 27.23 25.13 -28.05
C MET A 90 27.75 26.54 -28.36
N SER A 91 27.28 27.53 -27.59
CA SER A 91 28.13 28.57 -26.99
C SER A 91 27.47 29.15 -25.72
N PRO A 92 28.26 29.68 -24.76
CA PRO A 92 27.95 29.63 -23.32
C PRO A 92 27.54 30.99 -22.73
N LEU A 93 26.78 31.02 -21.63
CA LEU A 93 26.65 32.19 -20.74
C LEU A 93 26.26 31.74 -19.30
N PRO A 94 26.42 32.56 -18.24
CA PRO A 94 27.26 32.25 -17.09
C PRO A 94 26.48 31.85 -15.83
N SER A 95 27.23 31.39 -14.83
CA SER A 95 26.83 30.92 -13.50
C SER A 95 25.80 31.79 -12.77
N PRO A 96 24.78 31.21 -12.12
CA PRO A 96 23.89 31.96 -11.24
C PRO A 96 24.53 32.22 -9.84
N PRO A 97 24.26 33.38 -9.22
CA PRO A 97 24.72 33.73 -7.87
C PRO A 97 23.93 32.99 -6.77
N PRO A 98 24.43 32.98 -5.51
CA PRO A 98 23.87 32.18 -4.41
C PRO A 98 22.42 32.56 -4.04
N PRO A 99 21.65 31.62 -3.47
CA PRO A 99 20.23 31.84 -3.19
C PRO A 99 20.06 32.87 -2.07
N LYS A 100 19.32 33.95 -2.36
CA LYS A 100 18.81 34.87 -1.35
C LYS A 100 17.57 34.26 -0.66
N PRO A 101 17.33 34.54 0.63
CA PRO A 101 16.15 34.06 1.34
C PRO A 101 14.87 34.62 0.72
N PHE A 102 13.84 33.79 0.59
CA PHE A 102 12.52 34.24 0.17
C PHE A 102 11.92 35.22 1.21
N PRO A 103 11.17 36.24 0.77
CA PRO A 103 10.53 37.17 1.70
C PRO A 103 9.45 36.44 2.50
N SER A 104 9.39 36.76 3.80
CA SER A 104 8.25 36.48 4.66
C SER A 104 6.96 36.94 3.99
N LEU A 105 6.05 36.00 3.72
CA LEU A 105 4.65 36.32 3.47
C LEU A 105 4.08 36.88 4.76
N SER A 106 4.13 38.21 4.90
CA SER A 106 3.35 38.94 5.87
C SER A 106 1.87 38.73 5.53
N LEU A 107 1.19 37.88 6.29
CA LEU A 107 -0.26 37.92 6.41
C LEU A 107 -0.61 39.30 6.99
N SER A 108 -1.01 40.22 6.12
CA SER A 108 -1.66 41.46 6.56
C SER A 108 -3.04 41.11 7.12
N GLU A 109 -3.15 41.12 8.44
CA GLU A 109 -4.41 41.29 9.14
C GLU A 109 -5.02 42.63 8.72
N SER A 110 -6.11 42.60 7.97
CA SER A 110 -7.05 43.71 7.91
C SER A 110 -8.23 43.37 8.80
N SER A 111 -8.18 43.96 10.00
CA SER A 111 -9.29 44.06 10.94
C SER A 111 -10.31 45.08 10.41
N LEU A 112 -11.54 44.61 10.15
CA LEU A 112 -12.74 45.43 10.24
C LEU A 112 -13.84 44.56 10.87
N SER A 113 -14.26 45.00 12.06
CA SER A 113 -15.18 44.33 12.98
C SER A 113 -16.67 44.56 12.59
N PRO A 114 -17.66 44.16 13.41
CA PRO A 114 -18.54 43.03 13.14
C PRO A 114 -19.98 43.47 12.89
N SER A 115 -20.75 42.75 12.06
CA SER A 115 -22.21 42.94 12.04
C SER A 115 -22.95 41.72 11.51
N ARG A 116 -23.85 41.24 12.36
CA ARG A 116 -24.92 40.22 12.19
C ARG A 116 -24.47 38.76 12.33
N SER A 117 -24.46 38.40 13.61
CA SER A 117 -24.65 37.07 14.18
C SER A 117 -25.50 36.13 13.32
N LEU A 118 -24.89 35.04 12.89
CA LEU A 118 -25.53 33.74 12.89
C LEU A 118 -24.74 32.90 13.88
N SER A 119 -25.37 32.62 15.02
CA SER A 119 -24.84 31.81 16.11
C SER A 119 -24.28 30.49 15.59
N PRO A 120 -23.19 29.95 16.16
CA PRO A 120 -22.80 28.58 15.90
C PRO A 120 -23.90 27.69 16.49
N LEU A 121 -24.73 27.10 15.63
CA LEU A 121 -25.54 25.98 16.05
C LEU A 121 -24.58 24.82 16.32
N THR A 122 -24.11 24.75 17.56
CA THR A 122 -23.84 23.49 18.26
C THR A 122 -25.17 22.73 18.34
N LEU A 123 -25.64 22.21 17.20
CA LEU A 123 -26.63 21.16 17.21
C LEU A 123 -25.85 19.89 17.52
N HIS A 124 -25.75 19.55 18.81
CA HIS A 124 -25.64 18.14 19.15
C HIS A 124 -26.74 17.43 18.34
N PRO A 125 -26.41 16.42 17.51
CA PRO A 125 -27.42 15.60 16.89
C PRO A 125 -28.39 15.14 17.97
N PRO A 126 -29.71 15.12 17.74
CA PRO A 126 -30.63 14.55 18.70
C PRO A 126 -30.11 13.16 19.11
N PRO A 127 -30.15 12.79 20.40
CA PRO A 127 -29.47 11.62 20.95
C PRO A 127 -29.93 10.27 20.35
N TYR A 128 -30.88 10.30 19.41
CA TYR A 128 -31.49 9.16 18.74
C TYR A 128 -31.56 9.40 17.22
N CYS A 129 -30.41 9.54 16.55
CA CYS A 129 -30.35 9.58 15.08
C CYS A 129 -29.44 8.46 14.54
N VAL A 130 -29.67 8.07 13.28
CA VAL A 130 -28.93 6.97 12.63
C VAL A 130 -27.42 7.22 12.65
N LEU A 131 -26.98 8.48 12.54
CA LEU A 131 -25.56 8.84 12.62
C LEU A 131 -24.94 8.51 13.99
N THR A 132 -25.68 8.70 15.08
CA THR A 132 -25.23 8.33 16.44
C THR A 132 -25.12 6.82 16.57
N ALA A 133 -26.16 6.07 16.18
CA ALA A 133 -26.14 4.61 16.19
C ALA A 133 -25.01 4.02 15.31
N LEU A 134 -24.75 4.60 14.14
CA LEU A 134 -23.63 4.23 13.27
C LEU A 134 -22.27 4.46 13.94
N GLY A 135 -22.15 5.50 14.76
CA GLY A 135 -20.93 5.78 15.52
C GLY A 135 -20.64 4.72 16.58
N GLU A 136 -21.67 4.11 17.16
CA GLU A 136 -21.52 3.10 18.21
C GLU A 136 -21.16 1.70 17.68
N LEU A 137 -21.34 1.45 16.39
CA LEU A 137 -20.88 0.22 15.75
C LEU A 137 -19.36 0.21 15.60
N GLU A 138 -18.78 -0.99 15.57
CA GLU A 138 -17.42 -1.16 15.04
C GLU A 138 -17.31 -0.47 13.67
N PHE A 139 -16.25 0.31 13.43
CA PHE A 139 -16.15 1.12 12.21
C PHE A 139 -16.30 0.32 10.91
N ARG A 140 -15.82 -0.94 10.88
CA ARG A 140 -16.00 -1.83 9.72
C ARG A 140 -17.47 -2.17 9.44
N LYS A 141 -18.29 -2.32 10.48
CA LYS A 141 -19.73 -2.59 10.39
C LYS A 141 -20.47 -1.35 9.85
N SER A 142 -20.25 -0.19 10.46
CA SER A 142 -20.88 1.05 10.01
C SER A 142 -20.46 1.43 8.58
N PHE A 143 -19.19 1.24 8.22
CA PHE A 143 -18.73 1.50 6.86
C PHE A 143 -19.35 0.53 5.83
N LEU A 144 -19.52 -0.75 6.18
CA LEU A 144 -20.16 -1.73 5.29
C LEU A 144 -21.62 -1.37 5.02
N LEU A 145 -22.36 -0.96 6.06
CA LEU A 145 -23.72 -0.48 5.93
C LEU A 145 -23.81 0.74 5.00
N LEU A 146 -22.92 1.72 5.18
CA LEU A 146 -22.81 2.87 4.26
C LEU A 146 -22.44 2.44 2.83
N SER A 147 -21.62 1.40 2.67
CA SER A 147 -21.28 0.85 1.36
C SER A 147 -22.47 0.22 0.64
N TYR A 148 -23.44 -0.36 1.36
CA TYR A 148 -24.66 -0.92 0.78
C TYR A 148 -25.76 0.13 0.55
N ALA A 149 -25.77 1.21 1.33
CA ALA A 149 -26.65 2.37 1.09
C ALA A 149 -26.36 3.07 -0.26
N GLY A 150 -25.10 3.05 -0.70
CA GLY A 150 -24.69 3.65 -1.97
C GLY A 150 -24.50 5.17 -1.87
N GLU A 151 -25.15 5.92 -2.76
CA GLU A 151 -25.07 7.41 -2.81
C GLU A 151 -26.24 8.09 -2.08
N GLU A 152 -27.21 7.33 -1.60
CA GLU A 152 -28.39 7.86 -0.93
C GLU A 152 -28.16 8.03 0.58
N ASN A 153 -29.02 8.86 1.20
CA ASN A 153 -29.03 8.98 2.65
C ASN A 153 -29.52 7.66 3.26
N ILE A 154 -28.67 7.03 4.07
CA ILE A 154 -28.94 5.80 4.81
C ILE A 154 -30.18 5.91 5.72
N GLU A 155 -30.51 7.12 6.19
CA GLU A 155 -31.72 7.38 6.99
C GLU A 155 -33.03 7.09 6.23
N ASN A 156 -32.98 6.97 4.91
CA ASN A 156 -34.12 6.56 4.10
C ASN A 156 -34.38 5.05 4.16
N ASP A 157 -33.38 4.25 4.54
CA ASP A 157 -33.45 2.78 4.53
C ASP A 157 -33.61 2.17 5.92
N VAL A 158 -33.04 2.82 6.94
CA VAL A 158 -32.93 2.26 8.28
C VAL A 158 -33.18 3.33 9.34
N ARG A 159 -33.59 2.87 10.53
CA ARG A 159 -33.78 3.71 11.72
C ARG A 159 -32.68 3.43 12.75
N ALA A 160 -32.51 4.34 13.71
CA ALA A 160 -31.50 4.20 14.75
C ALA A 160 -31.66 2.89 15.55
N GLU A 161 -32.89 2.51 15.89
CA GLU A 161 -33.20 1.31 16.66
C GLU A 161 -32.75 0.03 15.92
N TYR A 162 -32.92 0.01 14.59
CA TYR A 162 -32.44 -1.09 13.77
C TYR A 162 -30.92 -1.16 13.82
N VAL A 163 -30.22 -0.05 13.62
CA VAL A 163 -28.75 -0.01 13.64
C VAL A 163 -28.20 -0.47 15.00
N GLU A 164 -28.82 -0.04 16.11
CA GLU A 164 -28.48 -0.47 17.46
C GLU A 164 -28.63 -1.99 17.64
N SER A 165 -29.70 -2.58 17.09
CA SER A 165 -29.92 -4.04 17.17
C SER A 165 -28.85 -4.87 16.48
N LEU A 166 -28.07 -4.27 15.57
CA LEU A 166 -27.01 -4.95 14.83
C LEU A 166 -25.67 -4.98 15.58
N LYS A 167 -25.52 -4.22 16.66
CA LYS A 167 -24.23 -3.94 17.33
C LYS A 167 -23.48 -5.21 17.71
N ASP A 168 -24.19 -6.13 18.35
CA ASP A 168 -23.62 -7.35 18.93
C ASP A 168 -23.55 -8.52 17.94
N LEU A 169 -24.03 -8.34 16.71
CA LEU A 169 -23.97 -9.39 15.70
C LEU A 169 -22.52 -9.68 15.28
N PRO A 170 -22.11 -10.95 15.15
CA PRO A 170 -20.86 -11.31 14.48
C PRO A 170 -20.83 -10.77 13.05
N MET A 171 -19.65 -10.45 12.51
CA MET A 171 -19.51 -9.81 11.19
C MET A 171 -20.23 -10.56 10.05
N ARG A 172 -20.25 -11.89 10.08
CA ARG A 172 -20.94 -12.70 9.08
C ARG A 172 -22.46 -12.48 9.13
N ASP A 173 -23.04 -12.53 10.32
CA ASP A 173 -24.48 -12.39 10.52
C ASP A 173 -24.91 -10.94 10.31
N PHE A 174 -24.09 -10.00 10.79
CA PHE A 174 -24.22 -8.58 10.49
C PHE A 174 -24.29 -8.32 8.98
N GLU A 175 -23.33 -8.83 8.20
CA GLU A 175 -23.28 -8.61 6.76
C GLU A 175 -24.49 -9.22 6.05
N ASN A 176 -24.88 -10.44 6.41
CA ASN A 176 -26.07 -11.09 5.86
C ASN A 176 -27.33 -10.24 6.11
N GLU A 177 -27.51 -9.76 7.34
CA GLU A 177 -28.67 -8.96 7.74
C GLU A 177 -28.76 -7.64 6.94
N ILE A 178 -27.67 -6.87 6.88
CA ILE A 178 -27.67 -5.60 6.13
C ILE A 178 -27.70 -5.81 4.61
N TRP A 179 -27.21 -6.95 4.10
CA TRP A 179 -27.34 -7.28 2.70
C TRP A 179 -28.81 -7.48 2.32
N GLU A 180 -29.55 -8.27 3.09
CA GLU A 180 -30.96 -8.54 2.81
C GLU A 180 -31.83 -7.28 3.00
N THR A 181 -31.56 -6.53 4.08
CA THR A 181 -32.36 -5.34 4.44
C THR A 181 -32.03 -4.11 3.60
N VAL A 182 -30.76 -3.86 3.26
CA VAL A 182 -30.34 -2.65 2.54
C VAL A 182 -29.81 -2.99 1.15
N GLY A 183 -28.82 -3.88 1.06
CA GLY A 183 -28.12 -4.19 -0.18
C GLY A 183 -29.04 -4.64 -1.32
N MET A 184 -29.95 -5.58 -1.05
CA MET A 184 -30.91 -6.08 -2.04
C MET A 184 -31.95 -5.03 -2.45
N ARG A 185 -32.47 -4.26 -1.48
CA ARG A 185 -33.44 -3.19 -1.76
C ARG A 185 -32.85 -2.10 -2.64
N ARG A 186 -31.57 -1.79 -2.43
CA ARG A 186 -30.79 -0.83 -3.22
C ARG A 186 -30.27 -1.40 -4.55
N GLY A 187 -30.57 -2.66 -4.87
CA GLY A 187 -30.16 -3.29 -6.12
C GLY A 187 -28.63 -3.43 -6.24
N VAL A 188 -27.92 -3.51 -5.11
CA VAL A 188 -26.48 -3.80 -5.11
C VAL A 188 -26.27 -5.14 -5.80
N GLN A 189 -25.37 -5.19 -6.78
CA GLN A 189 -25.13 -6.43 -7.52
C GLN A 189 -24.41 -7.43 -6.63
N ARG A 190 -24.74 -8.73 -6.74
CA ARG A 190 -24.05 -9.80 -5.98
C ARG A 190 -22.52 -9.78 -6.13
N LYS A 191 -22.00 -9.32 -7.27
CA LYS A 191 -20.55 -9.18 -7.50
C LYS A 191 -19.90 -8.05 -6.70
N ASP A 192 -20.68 -7.08 -6.24
CA ASP A 192 -20.25 -5.94 -5.45
C ASP A 192 -20.49 -6.15 -3.94
N ARG A 193 -21.28 -7.17 -3.58
CA ARG A 193 -21.44 -7.67 -2.20
C ARG A 193 -20.07 -8.01 -1.60
N GLN A 194 -19.78 -7.50 -0.40
CA GLN A 194 -18.54 -7.77 0.30
C GLN A 194 -18.75 -8.94 1.26
N LEU A 195 -18.59 -10.16 0.75
CA LEU A 195 -18.70 -11.38 1.55
C LEU A 195 -17.31 -11.99 1.75
N TYR A 196 -16.84 -12.00 2.99
CA TYR A 196 -15.62 -12.68 3.40
C TYR A 196 -15.94 -13.76 4.43
N LEU A 197 -15.25 -14.89 4.32
CA LEU A 197 -15.35 -15.96 5.32
C LEU A 197 -14.52 -15.62 6.57
N ASP A 198 -13.45 -14.84 6.40
CA ASP A 198 -12.39 -14.55 7.36
C ASP A 198 -12.33 -13.06 7.76
N TRP A 199 -13.46 -12.47 8.18
CA TRP A 199 -13.51 -11.06 8.60
C TRP A 199 -12.49 -10.66 9.68
N ASP A 200 -12.11 -11.62 10.53
CA ASP A 200 -11.20 -11.41 11.67
C ASP A 200 -9.77 -11.92 11.42
N SER A 201 -9.38 -12.09 10.14
CA SER A 201 -8.06 -12.64 9.76
C SER A 201 -6.84 -11.75 10.11
N GLY A 202 -7.07 -10.60 10.75
CA GLY A 202 -6.08 -9.54 10.97
C GLY A 202 -5.56 -8.89 9.68
N ARG A 203 -6.25 -9.10 8.54
CA ARG A 203 -5.89 -8.48 7.26
C ARG A 203 -6.27 -7.01 7.27
N THR A 204 -5.68 -6.26 6.36
CA THR A 204 -5.89 -4.83 6.25
C THR A 204 -7.27 -4.54 5.72
N HIS A 205 -8.01 -3.65 6.39
CA HIS A 205 -9.27 -3.14 5.87
C HIS A 205 -9.01 -1.88 5.05
N ILE A 206 -9.45 -1.86 3.80
CA ILE A 206 -9.39 -0.67 2.94
C ILE A 206 -10.79 -0.07 2.82
N TYR A 207 -10.89 1.19 3.21
CA TYR A 207 -12.10 2.00 3.12
C TYR A 207 -11.96 2.96 1.95
N GLN A 208 -12.88 2.88 0.98
CA GLN A 208 -12.85 3.75 -0.21
C GLN A 208 -14.05 4.68 -0.24
N CYS A 209 -13.82 5.92 -0.63
CA CYS A 209 -14.85 6.89 -0.94
C CYS A 209 -14.66 7.36 -2.38
N TYR A 210 -15.73 7.29 -3.16
CA TYR A 210 -15.80 7.86 -4.50
C TYR A 210 -16.52 9.20 -4.41
N VAL A 211 -15.93 10.23 -5.01
CA VAL A 211 -16.50 11.57 -5.08
C VAL A 211 -16.92 11.83 -6.52
N SER A 212 -18.22 11.99 -6.75
CA SER A 212 -18.78 12.32 -8.06
C SER A 212 -18.60 13.81 -8.38
N ARG A 213 -18.79 14.20 -9.65
CA ARG A 213 -18.63 15.60 -10.10
C ARG A 213 -19.55 16.59 -9.36
N ASN A 214 -20.76 16.16 -9.01
CA ASN A 214 -21.72 16.95 -8.22
C ASN A 214 -21.36 16.99 -6.72
N GLY A 215 -20.32 16.29 -6.29
CA GLY A 215 -19.92 16.16 -4.90
C GLY A 215 -20.66 15.09 -4.11
N SER A 216 -21.48 14.23 -4.75
CA SER A 216 -22.05 13.06 -4.08
C SER A 216 -20.93 12.10 -3.67
N LEU A 217 -21.16 11.40 -2.56
CA LEU A 217 -20.22 10.46 -1.97
C LEU A 217 -20.77 9.05 -2.11
N ARG A 218 -19.92 8.12 -2.53
CA ARG A 218 -20.22 6.70 -2.56
C ARG A 218 -19.14 5.93 -1.83
N PHE A 219 -19.51 5.20 -0.80
CA PHE A 219 -18.57 4.38 -0.04
C PHE A 219 -18.44 3.00 -0.67
N LYS A 220 -17.23 2.42 -0.59
CA LYS A 220 -16.97 1.04 -1.01
C LYS A 220 -15.98 0.36 -0.06
N GLY A 221 -16.41 -0.76 0.49
CA GLY A 221 -15.63 -1.58 1.42
C GLY A 221 -16.40 -1.84 2.71
N PRO A 222 -15.73 -2.30 3.77
CA PRO A 222 -14.29 -2.60 3.86
C PRO A 222 -13.83 -3.68 2.86
N ILE A 223 -12.64 -3.48 2.29
CA ILE A 223 -12.00 -4.46 1.39
C ILE A 223 -10.76 -5.04 2.05
N LEU A 224 -10.68 -6.36 2.16
CA LEU A 224 -9.52 -7.03 2.78
C LEU A 224 -8.30 -7.04 1.84
N GLN A 225 -7.15 -6.59 2.35
CA GLN A 225 -5.84 -6.67 1.67
C GLN A 225 -4.77 -7.33 2.54
N ASN A 226 -3.80 -7.98 1.89
CA ASN A 226 -2.69 -8.67 2.55
C ASN A 226 -1.50 -7.75 2.85
N THR A 227 -1.56 -6.51 2.39
CA THR A 227 -0.45 -5.54 2.47
C THR A 227 -0.93 -4.25 3.09
N ARG A 228 -0.14 -3.70 4.00
CA ARG A 228 -0.38 -2.38 4.62
C ARG A 228 0.62 -1.36 4.14
N THR A 229 0.19 -0.11 4.10
CA THR A 229 1.08 1.04 4.00
C THR A 229 1.62 1.43 5.37
N HIS A 230 2.73 2.17 5.43
CA HIS A 230 3.22 2.71 6.70
C HIS A 230 2.18 3.64 7.33
N LEU A 231 1.48 4.47 6.53
CA LEU A 231 0.38 5.33 7.00
C LEU A 231 -0.68 4.53 7.78
N GLN A 232 -1.14 3.41 7.24
CA GLN A 232 -2.16 2.57 7.88
C GLN A 232 -1.64 1.83 9.11
N LYS A 233 -0.41 1.30 9.06
CA LYS A 233 0.20 0.64 10.24
C LYS A 233 0.36 1.61 11.39
N SER A 234 0.69 2.85 11.09
CA SER A 234 0.91 3.90 12.09
C SER A 234 -0.41 4.40 12.65
N LEU A 235 -1.42 4.68 11.81
CA LEU A 235 -2.66 5.33 12.28
C LEU A 235 -3.79 4.36 12.63
N GLY A 236 -3.74 3.11 12.17
CA GLY A 236 -4.91 2.23 12.14
C GLY A 236 -5.64 2.31 10.80
N ASP A 237 -6.27 1.20 10.41
CA ASP A 237 -6.91 1.10 9.08
C ASP A 237 -8.16 1.99 8.98
N ASP A 238 -8.93 2.06 10.06
CA ASP A 238 -10.14 2.87 10.18
C ASP A 238 -9.85 4.38 10.19
N ASN A 239 -8.61 4.79 10.45
CA ASN A 239 -8.17 6.17 10.43
C ASN A 239 -7.69 6.65 9.06
N VAL A 240 -7.78 5.80 8.03
CA VAL A 240 -7.34 6.12 6.66
C VAL A 240 -8.45 5.83 5.64
N LEU A 241 -8.87 6.87 4.93
CA LEU A 241 -9.87 6.81 3.87
C LEU A 241 -9.22 7.04 2.50
N LEU A 242 -9.36 6.07 1.59
CA LEU A 242 -8.88 6.18 0.22
C LEU A 242 -9.95 6.85 -0.65
N VAL A 243 -9.69 8.07 -1.07
CA VAL A 243 -10.61 8.89 -1.86
C VAL A 243 -10.23 8.86 -3.34
N LYS A 244 -11.22 8.61 -4.19
CA LYS A 244 -11.09 8.63 -5.66
C LYS A 244 -12.13 9.57 -6.23
N PHE A 245 -11.69 10.51 -7.05
CA PHE A 245 -12.60 11.45 -7.70
C PHE A 245 -13.02 10.89 -9.06
N CYS A 246 -14.32 10.76 -9.28
CA CYS A 246 -14.92 10.27 -10.53
C CYS A 246 -15.12 11.40 -11.55
N ASP A 247 -15.02 11.03 -12.83
CA ASP A 247 -15.27 11.80 -14.05
C ASP A 247 -14.53 13.14 -14.14
N VAL A 248 -13.46 13.29 -13.37
CA VAL A 248 -12.63 14.51 -13.35
C VAL A 248 -11.84 14.67 -14.64
N GLY A 249 -11.44 13.58 -15.31
CA GLY A 249 -10.75 13.63 -16.60
C GLY A 249 -11.59 14.15 -17.77
N LYS A 250 -12.92 14.21 -17.59
CA LYS A 250 -13.86 14.79 -18.57
C LYS A 250 -14.28 16.23 -18.22
N THR A 251 -13.69 16.78 -17.17
CA THR A 251 -14.09 18.04 -16.55
C THR A 251 -12.99 19.09 -16.76
N SER A 252 -13.34 20.37 -16.81
CA SER A 252 -12.35 21.45 -16.95
C SER A 252 -11.38 21.46 -15.76
N PRO A 253 -10.09 21.83 -15.96
CA PRO A 253 -9.13 21.92 -14.85
C PRO A 253 -9.60 22.80 -13.69
N GLN A 254 -10.37 23.86 -13.99
CA GLN A 254 -10.91 24.79 -12.99
C GLN A 254 -11.98 24.12 -12.12
N GLU A 255 -12.90 23.37 -12.72
CA GLU A 255 -13.92 22.61 -11.98
C GLU A 255 -13.29 21.48 -11.16
N ALA A 256 -12.30 20.79 -11.72
CA ALA A 256 -11.52 19.79 -11.00
C ALA A 256 -10.83 20.42 -9.77
N ALA A 257 -10.15 21.55 -9.95
CA ALA A 257 -9.50 22.28 -8.88
C ALA A 257 -10.49 22.75 -7.80
N LYS A 258 -11.70 23.19 -8.20
CA LYS A 258 -12.77 23.55 -7.26
C LYS A 258 -13.23 22.35 -6.44
N LEU A 259 -13.41 21.19 -7.08
CA LEU A 259 -13.82 19.96 -6.40
C LEU A 259 -12.75 19.46 -5.42
N TYR A 260 -11.49 19.40 -5.86
CA TYR A 260 -10.35 19.06 -4.99
C TYR A 260 -10.21 20.06 -3.84
N GLY A 261 -10.33 21.36 -4.13
CA GLY A 261 -10.23 22.43 -3.13
C GLY A 261 -11.34 22.36 -2.08
N LYS A 262 -12.58 22.07 -2.49
CA LYS A 262 -13.71 21.86 -1.58
C LYS A 262 -13.41 20.75 -0.58
N PHE A 263 -13.16 19.53 -1.07
CA PHE A 263 -12.93 18.38 -0.19
C PHE A 263 -11.59 18.45 0.55
N GLY A 264 -10.58 19.09 -0.02
CA GLY A 264 -9.31 19.36 0.65
C GLY A 264 -9.46 20.28 1.86
N LYS A 265 -10.36 21.27 1.79
CA LYS A 265 -10.65 22.22 2.87
C LYS A 265 -11.66 21.68 3.89
N GLU A 266 -12.78 21.14 3.40
CA GLU A 266 -13.90 20.70 4.23
C GLU A 266 -13.69 19.31 4.84
N GLY A 267 -13.01 18.42 4.12
CA GLY A 267 -12.90 17.01 4.47
C GLY A 267 -14.13 16.20 4.06
N ILE A 268 -14.18 14.95 4.51
CA ILE A 268 -15.26 13.99 4.27
C ILE A 268 -15.71 13.42 5.61
N ARG A 269 -17.01 13.51 5.91
CA ARG A 269 -17.59 12.87 7.09
C ARG A 269 -18.00 11.44 6.77
N VAL A 270 -17.64 10.51 7.66
CA VAL A 270 -18.10 9.13 7.67
C VAL A 270 -18.69 8.87 9.04
N GLY A 271 -20.03 8.91 9.13
CA GLY A 271 -20.70 9.08 10.42
C GLY A 271 -20.19 10.34 11.14
N HIS A 272 -19.80 10.18 12.40
CA HIS A 272 -19.26 11.27 13.24
C HIS A 272 -17.76 11.54 13.08
N ARG A 273 -17.05 10.74 12.28
CA ARG A 273 -15.61 10.90 12.03
C ARG A 273 -15.37 11.81 10.82
N LEU A 274 -14.47 12.78 10.96
CA LEU A 274 -14.06 13.69 9.89
C LEU A 274 -12.68 13.29 9.35
N TYR A 275 -12.62 13.01 8.05
CA TYR A 275 -11.41 12.68 7.32
C TYR A 275 -10.95 13.87 6.50
N ARG A 276 -9.68 14.28 6.62
CA ARG A 276 -9.11 15.40 5.85
C ARG A 276 -7.94 14.95 4.98
N PHE A 277 -7.74 15.65 3.87
CA PHE A 277 -6.72 15.32 2.87
C PHE A 277 -5.31 15.31 3.47
N PHE A 278 -4.61 14.18 3.34
CA PHE A 278 -3.26 13.99 3.86
C PHE A 278 -2.19 13.97 2.77
N VAL A 279 -2.35 13.12 1.75
CA VAL A 279 -1.37 12.92 0.68
C VAL A 279 -2.06 12.30 -0.54
N PHE A 280 -1.50 12.46 -1.74
CA PHE A 280 -1.93 11.72 -2.93
C PHE A 280 -0.79 10.90 -3.55
N LYS A 281 -1.16 9.96 -4.41
CA LYS A 281 -0.24 9.19 -5.24
C LYS A 281 -0.89 8.84 -6.57
N ASP A 282 -0.12 8.90 -7.64
CA ASP A 282 -0.56 8.42 -8.95
C ASP A 282 -0.83 6.90 -8.92
N GLY A 283 -1.86 6.45 -9.64
CA GLY A 283 -2.28 5.05 -9.74
C GLY A 283 -1.28 4.11 -10.40
N GLY A 284 -0.15 4.64 -10.87
CA GLY A 284 0.91 3.89 -11.52
C GLY A 284 0.57 3.46 -12.95
N LYS A 285 1.52 2.78 -13.62
CA LYS A 285 1.39 2.37 -15.03
C LYS A 285 0.29 1.33 -15.26
N GLU A 286 -0.04 0.50 -14.27
CA GLU A 286 -1.04 -0.57 -14.41
C GLU A 286 -2.48 -0.05 -14.36
N GLU A 287 -2.79 0.96 -13.52
CA GLU A 287 -4.13 1.55 -13.49
C GLU A 287 -4.39 2.39 -14.74
N LYS A 288 -3.36 3.09 -15.27
CA LYS A 288 -3.43 3.77 -16.57
C LYS A 288 -3.75 2.80 -17.71
N LYS A 289 -3.17 1.58 -17.72
CA LYS A 289 -3.47 0.57 -18.74
C LYS A 289 -4.89 -0.02 -18.66
N LYS A 290 -5.47 -0.13 -17.45
CA LYS A 290 -6.88 -0.58 -17.28
C LYS A 290 -7.90 0.47 -17.71
N GLU A 291 -7.49 1.74 -17.72
CA GLU A 291 -8.25 2.87 -18.23
C GLU A 291 -8.44 2.77 -19.75
N ASP A 292 -7.39 2.35 -20.47
CA ASP A 292 -7.38 2.24 -21.94
C ASP A 292 -8.14 1.03 -22.52
N GLN A 293 -8.35 -0.04 -21.74
CA GLN A 293 -8.79 -1.35 -22.27
C GLN A 293 -10.27 -1.72 -22.03
N THR A 294 -11.10 -0.89 -21.39
CA THR A 294 -12.49 -1.30 -21.08
C THR A 294 -13.53 -0.50 -21.86
N THR A 295 -13.98 -1.05 -22.99
CA THR A 295 -15.17 -0.62 -23.75
C THR A 295 -16.40 -1.37 -23.25
N SER A 296 -17.28 -0.71 -22.50
CA SER A 296 -18.75 -0.94 -22.47
C SER A 296 -19.42 -0.11 -21.36
N SER A 297 -20.70 0.14 -21.59
CA SER A 297 -21.61 1.17 -21.07
C SER A 297 -21.74 1.29 -19.54
N ALA A 298 -21.94 2.55 -19.09
CA ALA A 298 -22.17 3.02 -17.71
C ALA A 298 -20.96 2.99 -16.74
N LYS A 299 -19.80 3.53 -17.15
CA LYS A 299 -18.58 3.55 -16.32
C LYS A 299 -18.21 4.96 -15.81
N CYS A 300 -18.27 5.15 -14.48
CA CYS A 300 -17.65 6.26 -13.72
C CYS A 300 -16.15 6.29 -14.06
N TYR A 301 -15.66 7.33 -14.74
CA TYR A 301 -14.23 7.45 -15.07
C TYR A 301 -13.47 7.89 -13.83
N THR A 302 -12.96 6.95 -13.04
CA THR A 302 -12.26 7.30 -11.79
C THR A 302 -10.87 7.83 -12.11
N SER A 303 -10.51 9.02 -11.61
CA SER A 303 -9.15 9.54 -11.68
C SER A 303 -8.16 8.47 -11.25
N SER A 304 -7.08 8.30 -12.04
CA SER A 304 -5.99 7.40 -11.68
C SER A 304 -5.25 7.86 -10.42
N VAL A 305 -5.45 9.10 -9.95
CA VAL A 305 -4.87 9.60 -8.70
C VAL A 305 -5.64 9.05 -7.50
N LYS A 306 -4.89 8.49 -6.55
CA LYS A 306 -5.36 8.03 -5.24
C LYS A 306 -5.07 9.07 -4.20
N CYS A 307 -6.11 9.65 -3.60
CA CYS A 307 -5.98 10.58 -2.49
C CYS A 307 -6.21 9.85 -1.17
N TYR A 308 -5.38 10.11 -0.17
CA TYR A 308 -5.49 9.53 1.16
C TYR A 308 -5.91 10.63 2.11
N PHE A 309 -7.03 10.39 2.78
CA PHE A 309 -7.56 11.25 3.82
C PHE A 309 -7.39 10.53 5.16
N VAL A 310 -7.13 11.26 6.23
CA VAL A 310 -6.93 10.71 7.57
C VAL A 310 -7.95 11.27 8.54
N ARG A 311 -8.35 10.47 9.54
CA ARG A 311 -9.23 10.94 10.61
C ARG A 311 -8.54 12.06 11.39
N THR A 312 -9.15 13.23 11.43
CA THR A 312 -8.66 14.37 12.22
C THR A 312 -9.57 14.70 13.39
N GLU A 313 -10.87 14.43 13.28
CA GLU A 313 -11.86 14.70 14.34
C GLU A 313 -12.83 13.53 14.46
N SER A 314 -13.37 13.32 15.66
CA SER A 314 -14.54 12.48 15.88
C SER A 314 -15.42 13.06 16.98
N HIS A 315 -16.74 13.03 16.76
CA HIS A 315 -17.74 13.38 17.78
C HIS A 315 -18.48 12.15 18.31
N CYS A 316 -18.02 10.94 17.98
CA CYS A 316 -18.58 9.72 18.52
C CYS A 316 -18.17 9.53 19.99
N SER A 317 -19.12 9.12 20.85
CA SER A 317 -18.86 8.81 22.26
C SER A 317 -17.76 7.75 22.43
N VAL A 318 -17.78 6.69 21.61
CA VAL A 318 -16.78 5.62 21.63
C VAL A 318 -15.36 6.15 21.34
N ASP A 319 -15.23 7.13 20.44
CA ASP A 319 -13.94 7.74 20.10
C ASP A 319 -13.50 8.83 21.09
N GLN A 320 -14.41 9.36 21.92
CA GLN A 320 -14.08 10.37 22.93
C GLN A 320 -13.45 9.77 24.19
N MET A 321 -13.60 8.45 24.39
CA MET A 321 -13.03 7.75 25.53
C MET A 321 -11.53 7.49 25.37
N GLU A 322 -11.00 7.51 24.14
CA GLU A 322 -9.58 7.28 23.85
C GLU A 322 -9.02 8.28 22.84
N ASP A 323 -7.92 8.95 23.20
CA ASP A 323 -7.17 9.76 22.26
C ASP A 323 -6.57 8.90 21.15
N TYR A 324 -6.72 9.35 19.90
CA TYR A 324 -6.06 8.75 18.74
C TYR A 324 -4.87 9.58 18.30
N ILE A 325 -3.97 8.97 17.53
CA ILE A 325 -2.65 9.53 17.22
C ILE A 325 -2.70 10.96 16.65
N LEU A 326 -3.75 11.28 15.88
CA LEU A 326 -3.95 12.58 15.25
C LEU A 326 -4.98 13.48 15.98
N SER A 327 -5.49 13.08 17.15
CA SER A 327 -6.42 13.93 17.90
C SER A 327 -5.74 15.25 18.26
N ASN A 328 -6.47 16.36 18.13
CA ASN A 328 -6.00 17.71 18.44
C ASN A 328 -4.72 18.16 17.71
N ARG A 329 -4.37 17.53 16.59
CA ARG A 329 -3.23 17.93 15.74
C ARG A 329 -3.69 18.66 14.50
N THR A 330 -2.96 19.70 14.14
CA THR A 330 -3.04 20.28 12.80
C THR A 330 -2.55 19.28 11.76
N MET A 331 -2.93 19.48 10.50
CA MET A 331 -2.41 18.69 9.38
C MET A 331 -0.89 18.83 9.21
N PHE A 332 -0.33 19.96 9.62
CA PHE A 332 1.11 20.19 9.61
C PHE A 332 1.82 19.30 10.65
N GLU A 333 1.40 19.36 11.91
CA GLU A 333 1.94 18.51 12.99
C GLU A 333 1.75 17.03 12.71
N SER A 334 0.58 16.65 12.18
CA SER A 334 0.28 15.27 11.80
C SER A 334 1.25 14.73 10.75
N ARG A 335 1.70 15.58 9.83
CA ARG A 335 2.68 15.23 8.79
C ARG A 335 4.11 15.19 9.34
N LEU A 336 4.44 16.04 10.31
CA LEU A 336 5.73 16.01 11.02
C LEU A 336 5.98 14.69 11.75
N LEU A 337 4.92 14.01 12.22
CA LEU A 337 5.05 12.68 12.82
C LEU A 337 5.76 11.68 11.89
N PHE A 338 5.61 11.81 10.57
CA PHE A 338 6.20 10.86 9.61
C PHE A 338 7.55 11.32 9.06
N MET A 339 7.67 12.62 8.74
CA MET A 339 8.89 13.20 8.20
C MET A 339 8.84 14.74 8.19
N HIS A 340 10.00 15.37 8.26
CA HIS A 340 10.18 16.83 8.22
C HIS A 340 10.24 17.36 6.78
N ALA A 341 9.28 16.95 5.97
CA ALA A 341 9.26 17.29 4.54
C ALA A 341 9.03 18.79 4.28
N HIS A 342 8.66 19.59 5.28
CA HIS A 342 8.55 21.05 5.16
C HIS A 342 9.89 21.73 4.85
N LEU A 343 11.02 21.06 5.08
CA LEU A 343 12.35 21.53 4.66
C LEU A 343 12.57 21.46 3.14
N LEU A 344 11.67 20.83 2.38
CA LEU A 344 11.82 20.67 0.95
C LEU A 344 11.44 21.96 0.19
N PRO A 345 12.14 22.29 -0.91
CA PRO A 345 12.02 23.61 -1.54
C PRO A 345 10.77 23.77 -2.41
N SER A 346 9.95 22.73 -2.59
CA SER A 346 8.72 22.80 -3.39
C SER A 346 7.64 21.83 -2.93
N ILE A 347 6.38 22.18 -3.22
CA ILE A 347 5.20 21.33 -2.94
C ILE A 347 5.28 20.00 -3.69
N ASP A 348 5.80 19.99 -4.93
CA ASP A 348 5.93 18.75 -5.71
C ASP A 348 6.89 17.77 -5.03
N LYS A 349 8.03 18.27 -4.55
CA LYS A 349 8.99 17.45 -3.78
C LYS A 349 8.36 16.99 -2.48
N TYR A 350 7.65 17.89 -1.77
CA TYR A 350 6.93 17.59 -0.54
C TYR A 350 5.96 16.40 -0.72
N MET A 351 5.05 16.50 -1.68
CA MET A 351 4.05 15.45 -1.94
C MET A 351 4.68 14.15 -2.45
N ALA A 352 5.70 14.26 -3.32
CA ALA A 352 6.45 13.10 -3.78
C ALA A 352 7.13 12.34 -2.63
N ARG A 353 7.63 13.02 -1.60
CA ARG A 353 8.23 12.36 -0.42
C ARG A 353 7.19 11.74 0.50
N PHE A 354 6.04 12.39 0.71
CA PHE A 354 4.95 11.75 1.46
C PHE A 354 4.40 10.50 0.77
N SER A 355 4.56 10.36 -0.55
CA SER A 355 4.19 9.09 -1.21
C SER A 355 4.97 7.87 -0.68
N LEU A 356 6.10 8.06 0.01
CA LEU A 356 6.90 6.99 0.60
C LEU A 356 6.13 6.20 1.66
N ILE A 357 5.35 6.88 2.52
CA ILE A 357 4.55 6.23 3.58
C ILE A 357 3.37 5.44 3.01
N LEU A 358 3.06 5.61 1.72
CA LEU A 358 2.06 4.86 0.96
C LEU A 358 2.66 3.64 0.23
N SER A 359 3.94 3.33 0.46
CA SER A 359 4.55 2.10 -0.06
C SER A 359 3.92 0.90 0.64
N LYS A 360 3.57 -0.14 -0.13
CA LYS A 360 3.22 -1.45 0.43
C LYS A 360 4.49 -2.13 0.92
N THR A 361 4.57 -2.36 2.23
CA THR A 361 5.80 -2.77 2.91
C THR A 361 5.48 -3.79 4.00
N TYR A 362 6.49 -4.53 4.42
CA TYR A 362 6.52 -5.29 5.67
C TYR A 362 7.26 -4.45 6.72
N LYS A 363 6.68 -4.26 7.92
CA LYS A 363 7.34 -3.48 8.97
C LYS A 363 8.26 -4.43 9.72
N LEU A 364 9.56 -4.14 9.73
CA LEU A 364 10.50 -4.92 10.52
C LEU A 364 10.30 -4.60 12.00
N ASN A 365 10.13 -5.64 12.83
CA ASN A 365 9.92 -5.46 14.26
C ASN A 365 11.26 -5.24 14.98
N ILE A 366 11.70 -3.97 15.00
CA ILE A 366 12.93 -3.54 15.68
C ILE A 366 12.68 -2.27 16.49
N ASP A 367 13.35 -2.15 17.63
CA ASP A 367 13.36 -0.92 18.40
C ASP A 367 14.43 0.05 17.85
N LEU A 368 13.97 0.99 17.05
CA LEU A 368 14.81 2.03 16.43
C LEU A 368 15.40 3.03 17.44
N THR A 369 14.98 3.03 18.71
CA THR A 369 15.65 3.84 19.74
C THR A 369 17.02 3.25 20.13
N THR A 370 17.20 1.95 19.93
CA THR A 370 18.47 1.24 20.20
C THR A 370 19.35 1.05 18.96
N VAL A 371 18.86 1.44 17.78
CA VAL A 371 19.57 1.33 16.51
C VAL A 371 20.34 2.60 16.22
N THR A 372 21.63 2.45 15.90
CA THR A 372 22.48 3.55 15.47
C THR A 372 22.34 3.72 13.96
N VAL A 373 21.77 4.86 13.53
CA VAL A 373 21.70 5.24 12.12
C VAL A 373 22.83 6.24 11.84
N GLN A 374 23.75 5.87 10.96
CA GLN A 374 24.93 6.68 10.61
C GLN A 374 24.85 7.11 9.15
N GLU A 375 25.33 8.31 8.86
CA GLU A 375 25.54 8.77 7.48
C GLU A 375 26.98 8.46 7.05
N ILE A 376 27.14 7.79 5.91
CA ILE A 376 28.43 7.54 5.25
C ILE A 376 28.43 8.21 3.88
N GLN A 377 29.59 8.63 3.37
CA GLN A 377 29.68 9.38 2.12
C GLN A 377 29.29 8.53 0.90
N ASP A 378 28.74 9.15 -0.15
CA ASP A 378 28.57 8.49 -1.43
C ASP A 378 29.93 8.18 -2.09
N GLU A 379 30.03 7.02 -2.74
CA GLU A 379 31.19 6.67 -3.59
C GLU A 379 30.92 7.09 -5.03
N TYR A 380 31.90 7.74 -5.65
CA TYR A 380 31.80 8.31 -6.99
C TYR A 380 32.73 7.61 -7.98
N CYS A 381 32.37 7.65 -9.26
CA CYS A 381 33.24 7.23 -10.35
C CYS A 381 34.55 8.05 -10.34
N ARG A 382 35.67 7.35 -10.42
CA ARG A 382 37.01 7.94 -10.48
C ARG A 382 37.67 7.64 -11.81
N ASP A 383 38.45 8.59 -12.31
CA ASP A 383 39.28 8.40 -13.49
C ASP A 383 40.52 7.53 -13.16
N GLY A 384 41.35 7.26 -14.16
CA GLY A 384 42.60 6.53 -13.99
C GLY A 384 43.60 7.19 -13.03
N ASN A 385 43.41 8.47 -12.71
CA ASN A 385 44.23 9.25 -11.79
C ASN A 385 43.61 9.32 -10.37
N GLY A 386 42.47 8.66 -10.14
CA GLY A 386 41.76 8.66 -8.87
C GLY A 386 40.91 9.91 -8.59
N ASN A 387 40.83 10.84 -9.56
CA ASN A 387 40.00 12.04 -9.46
C ASN A 387 38.55 11.71 -9.81
N LYS A 388 37.63 12.44 -9.19
CA LYS A 388 36.21 12.30 -9.45
C LYS A 388 35.89 12.77 -10.88
N ILE A 389 35.32 11.88 -11.69
CA ILE A 389 35.00 12.18 -13.10
C ILE A 389 33.87 13.22 -13.18
N ASP A 390 32.85 13.05 -12.35
CA ASP A 390 31.68 13.92 -12.32
C ASP A 390 30.93 13.80 -10.98
N ASN A 391 30.20 14.86 -10.60
CA ASN A 391 29.38 14.94 -9.40
C ASN A 391 28.10 14.10 -9.45
N GLU A 392 27.63 13.71 -10.64
CA GLU A 392 26.39 12.94 -10.79
C GLU A 392 26.64 11.43 -10.91
N SER A 393 27.88 11.03 -11.17
CA SER A 393 28.26 9.62 -11.34
C SER A 393 28.54 8.92 -10.00
N ILE A 394 27.47 8.64 -9.24
CA ILE A 394 27.53 7.94 -7.94
C ILE A 394 27.46 6.42 -8.16
N LEU A 395 28.47 5.68 -7.72
CA LEU A 395 28.54 4.21 -7.79
C LEU A 395 27.61 3.52 -6.79
N THR A 396 27.31 4.20 -5.68
CA THR A 396 26.54 3.66 -4.54
C THR A 396 25.17 4.32 -4.40
N ASP A 397 24.63 4.90 -5.48
CA ASP A 397 23.38 5.65 -5.45
C ASP A 397 22.25 4.79 -4.87
N GLY A 398 21.69 5.26 -3.76
CA GLY A 398 20.59 4.58 -3.11
C GLY A 398 20.98 3.30 -2.37
N THR A 399 22.26 3.05 -2.09
CA THR A 399 22.75 1.82 -1.46
C THR A 399 23.53 2.08 -0.18
N GLY A 400 23.09 1.47 0.92
CA GLY A 400 23.71 1.56 2.25
C GLY A 400 23.97 0.19 2.86
N PHE A 401 24.26 0.17 4.16
CA PHE A 401 24.58 -1.06 4.88
C PHE A 401 23.69 -1.25 6.11
N ILE A 402 23.51 -2.52 6.50
CA ILE A 402 22.85 -2.93 7.73
C ILE A 402 23.69 -4.02 8.40
N SER A 403 23.76 -3.98 9.73
CA SER A 403 24.46 -5.01 10.51
C SER A 403 23.74 -6.36 10.42
N GLU A 404 24.49 -7.44 10.54
CA GLU A 404 23.98 -8.80 10.36
C GLU A 404 22.86 -9.15 11.36
N ASP A 405 22.98 -8.69 12.59
CA ASP A 405 22.00 -8.91 13.68
C ASP A 405 20.63 -8.29 13.40
N LEU A 406 20.59 -7.16 12.69
CA LEU A 406 19.32 -6.56 12.26
C LEU A 406 18.79 -7.23 10.98
N ALA A 407 19.70 -7.60 10.07
CA ALA A 407 19.33 -8.20 8.80
C ALA A 407 18.68 -9.57 8.96
N VAL A 408 19.14 -10.38 9.92
CA VAL A 408 18.57 -11.73 10.18
C VAL A 408 17.10 -11.69 10.63
N LEU A 409 16.65 -10.56 11.19
CA LEU A 409 15.25 -10.36 11.57
C LEU A 409 14.33 -10.19 10.34
N CYS A 410 14.89 -9.93 9.15
CA CYS A 410 14.09 -9.78 7.94
C CYS A 410 13.57 -11.14 7.44
N PRO A 411 12.26 -11.25 7.12
CA PRO A 411 11.72 -12.49 6.58
C PRO A 411 12.38 -12.88 5.25
N HIS A 412 12.40 -14.18 4.96
CA HIS A 412 13.10 -14.72 3.79
C HIS A 412 12.45 -14.36 2.44
N ASN A 413 11.15 -14.09 2.40
CA ASN A 413 10.44 -13.91 1.14
C ASN A 413 9.51 -12.69 1.18
N VAL A 414 10.05 -11.52 1.49
CA VAL A 414 9.30 -10.28 1.35
C VAL A 414 9.30 -9.86 -0.12
N TYR A 415 8.11 -9.75 -0.72
CA TYR A 415 7.93 -9.21 -2.06
C TYR A 415 6.75 -8.24 -2.08
N LYS A 416 6.99 -7.00 -2.51
CA LYS A 416 6.00 -5.90 -2.48
C LYS A 416 5.33 -5.73 -1.10
N GLY A 417 6.09 -5.99 -0.04
CA GLY A 417 5.63 -5.92 1.35
C GLY A 417 4.85 -7.12 1.86
N THR A 418 4.63 -8.17 1.06
CA THR A 418 3.99 -9.42 1.50
C THR A 418 5.06 -10.44 1.89
N ASN A 419 4.92 -11.08 3.06
CA ASN A 419 5.72 -12.24 3.44
C ASN A 419 5.06 -13.52 2.91
N MET A 420 5.69 -14.20 1.95
CA MET A 420 5.06 -15.38 1.31
C MET A 420 4.91 -16.58 2.24
N LYS A 421 5.70 -16.68 3.33
CA LYS A 421 5.56 -17.78 4.30
C LYS A 421 4.31 -17.65 5.18
N ASP A 422 3.91 -16.41 5.52
CA ASP A 422 2.68 -16.16 6.28
C ASP A 422 1.41 -16.45 5.45
N THR A 423 1.50 -16.38 4.12
CA THR A 423 0.38 -16.71 3.24
C THR A 423 0.05 -18.21 3.31
N HIS A 424 1.07 -19.07 3.24
CA HIS A 424 0.88 -20.52 3.32
C HIS A 424 0.45 -20.98 4.72
N VAL A 425 1.02 -20.41 5.79
CA VAL A 425 0.61 -20.76 7.16
C VAL A 425 -0.83 -20.35 7.42
N LYS A 426 -1.27 -19.16 6.97
CA LYS A 426 -2.68 -18.75 7.08
C LYS A 426 -3.62 -19.57 6.20
N GLU A 427 -3.22 -19.94 4.99
CA GLU A 427 -4.02 -20.82 4.12
C GLU A 427 -4.15 -22.25 4.68
N ILE A 428 -3.13 -22.77 5.36
CA ILE A 428 -3.14 -24.10 6.00
C ILE A 428 -3.92 -24.06 7.33
N SER A 429 -3.76 -23.02 8.15
CA SER A 429 -4.57 -22.82 9.36
C SER A 429 -6.06 -22.69 9.07
N ASN A 430 -6.43 -22.17 7.89
CA ASN A 430 -7.81 -22.10 7.43
C ASN A 430 -8.40 -23.46 6.99
N LEU A 431 -7.57 -24.50 6.86
CA LEU A 431 -7.98 -25.85 6.42
C LEU A 431 -8.01 -26.88 7.56
N VAL A 432 -7.48 -26.55 8.74
CA VAL A 432 -7.38 -27.48 9.87
C VAL A 432 -7.86 -26.80 11.14
N GLU A 433 -9.14 -26.99 11.47
CA GLU A 433 -9.57 -26.96 12.87
C GLU A 433 -8.91 -28.15 13.56
N LEU A 434 -7.88 -27.90 14.37
CA LEU A 434 -7.51 -28.73 15.52
C LEU A 434 -6.52 -27.97 16.41
N GLN A 435 -7.04 -27.55 17.56
CA GLN A 435 -6.26 -27.24 18.75
C GLN A 435 -5.44 -28.49 19.09
N ASP A 436 -4.13 -28.51 18.77
CA ASP A 436 -3.15 -29.35 19.49
C ASP A 436 -1.68 -29.15 19.08
N MET A 437 -1.36 -28.26 18.12
CA MET A 437 0.05 -28.01 17.74
C MET A 437 0.68 -26.77 18.40
N SER A 438 -0.06 -26.02 19.24
CA SER A 438 0.44 -24.75 19.81
C SER A 438 1.58 -24.90 20.83
N ARG A 439 1.87 -26.13 21.29
CA ARG A 439 2.95 -26.40 22.25
C ARG A 439 4.27 -26.86 21.63
N ALA A 440 4.29 -27.25 20.34
CA ALA A 440 5.51 -27.73 19.68
C ALA A 440 6.26 -26.64 18.89
N VAL A 441 5.64 -25.48 18.63
CA VAL A 441 6.23 -24.39 17.82
C VAL A 441 7.02 -23.38 18.67
N GLY A 442 6.92 -23.46 19.99
CA GLY A 442 7.48 -22.48 20.92
C GLY A 442 9.01 -22.44 21.04
N GLU A 443 9.72 -23.52 20.68
CA GLU A 443 11.16 -23.63 21.00
C GLU A 443 12.05 -24.20 19.88
N THR A 444 11.52 -24.46 18.67
CA THR A 444 12.27 -25.13 17.58
C THR A 444 12.41 -24.32 16.29
N ALA A 445 12.34 -22.99 16.35
CA ALA A 445 12.56 -22.10 15.20
C ALA A 445 13.84 -21.24 15.30
N LEU A 446 14.85 -21.69 16.06
CA LEU A 446 16.26 -21.32 15.83
C LEU A 446 16.77 -22.03 14.55
N SER A 447 16.02 -21.91 13.46
CA SER A 447 16.51 -22.25 12.14
C SER A 447 17.60 -21.24 11.79
N THR A 448 18.75 -21.75 11.37
CA THR A 448 19.93 -21.05 10.84
C THR A 448 19.54 -20.11 9.68
N HIS A 449 18.93 -18.98 10.01
CA HIS A 449 18.43 -18.03 9.04
C HIS A 449 19.58 -17.16 8.57
N GLN A 450 20.16 -17.53 7.43
CA GLN A 450 21.05 -16.64 6.69
C GLN A 450 20.29 -15.33 6.43
N PRO A 451 20.88 -14.15 6.68
CA PRO A 451 20.20 -12.89 6.41
C PRO A 451 20.00 -12.68 4.90
N PRO A 452 18.95 -11.98 4.46
CA PRO A 452 18.83 -11.56 3.07
C PRO A 452 19.98 -10.64 2.72
N LEU A 453 20.63 -10.87 1.58
CA LEU A 453 21.80 -10.08 1.17
C LEU A 453 21.43 -8.66 0.73
N LEU A 454 20.23 -8.50 0.15
CA LEU A 454 19.69 -7.24 -0.34
C LEU A 454 18.33 -6.99 0.30
N ILE A 455 18.17 -5.83 0.94
CA ILE A 455 16.89 -5.40 1.54
C ILE A 455 16.52 -4.05 0.92
N GLN A 456 15.53 -4.04 0.02
CA GLN A 456 14.96 -2.78 -0.45
C GLN A 456 14.02 -2.25 0.62
N CYS A 457 14.25 -1.05 1.15
CA CYS A 457 13.49 -0.53 2.29
C CYS A 457 13.06 0.94 2.13
N ARG A 458 12.30 1.41 3.11
CA ARG A 458 12.15 2.81 3.49
C ARG A 458 12.40 2.88 4.99
N LEU A 459 13.24 3.80 5.43
CA LEU A 459 13.53 4.02 6.84
C LEU A 459 13.04 5.41 7.23
N PHE A 460 12.19 5.46 8.24
CA PHE A 460 11.74 6.69 8.89
C PHE A 460 12.40 6.75 10.26
N HIS A 461 13.18 7.79 10.51
CA HIS A 461 13.94 7.93 11.74
C HIS A 461 14.13 9.42 12.07
N LYS A 462 13.59 9.86 13.22
CA LYS A 462 13.73 11.23 13.74
C LYS A 462 13.44 12.30 12.68
N GLY A 463 12.26 12.22 12.06
CA GLY A 463 11.86 13.13 10.98
C GLY A 463 12.57 12.94 9.64
N SER A 464 13.65 12.15 9.57
CA SER A 464 14.29 11.78 8.31
C SER A 464 13.51 10.69 7.59
N ALA A 465 13.49 10.76 6.25
CA ALA A 465 12.96 9.70 5.40
C ALA A 465 14.04 9.24 4.41
N ILE A 466 14.40 7.97 4.51
CA ILE A 466 15.48 7.34 3.74
C ILE A 466 14.87 6.27 2.85
N LYS A 467 15.27 6.23 1.57
CA LYS A 467 14.83 5.23 0.60
C LYS A 467 16.03 4.67 -0.14
N GLY A 468 16.15 3.35 -0.15
CA GLY A 468 17.19 2.68 -0.90
C GLY A 468 17.21 1.17 -0.67
N THR A 469 18.39 0.60 -0.88
CA THR A 469 18.73 -0.80 -0.64
C THR A 469 19.79 -0.87 0.45
N LEU A 470 19.61 -1.79 1.41
CA LEU A 470 20.59 -2.09 2.44
C LEU A 470 21.26 -3.42 2.12
N LEU A 471 22.59 -3.43 2.16
CA LEU A 471 23.44 -4.61 2.06
C LEU A 471 23.88 -5.07 3.44
N VAL A 472 23.93 -6.37 3.67
CA VAL A 472 24.45 -6.92 4.93
C VAL A 472 25.95 -6.69 5.00
N ASN A 473 26.41 -6.03 6.06
CA ASN A 473 27.83 -5.88 6.33
C ASN A 473 28.16 -6.45 7.72
N ARG A 474 28.79 -7.63 7.72
CA ARG A 474 29.19 -8.36 8.93
C ARG A 474 30.27 -7.67 9.77
N LYS A 475 30.93 -6.65 9.21
CA LYS A 475 31.95 -5.86 9.91
C LYS A 475 31.36 -4.69 10.69
N LEU A 476 30.06 -4.40 10.52
CA LEU A 476 29.41 -3.35 11.29
C LEU A 476 29.23 -3.78 12.75
N PRO A 477 29.35 -2.84 13.70
CA PRO A 477 28.87 -3.06 15.04
C PRO A 477 27.39 -3.50 15.04
N PRO A 478 26.96 -4.32 16.01
CA PRO A 478 25.55 -4.68 16.16
C PRO A 478 24.64 -3.44 16.18
N LYS A 479 23.38 -3.62 15.76
CA LYS A 479 22.35 -2.58 15.74
C LYS A 479 22.73 -1.32 14.94
N THR A 480 23.43 -1.49 13.82
CA THR A 480 23.89 -0.36 13.00
C THR A 480 23.26 -0.37 11.61
N ILE A 481 22.78 0.80 11.17
CA ILE A 481 22.38 1.06 9.79
C ILE A 481 23.22 2.23 9.27
N GLN A 482 23.84 2.07 8.11
CA GLN A 482 24.55 3.15 7.43
C GLN A 482 23.79 3.57 6.18
N ALA A 483 23.40 4.83 6.12
CA ALA A 483 22.75 5.44 4.98
C ALA A 483 23.71 6.41 4.27
N ARG A 484 23.53 6.59 2.97
CA ARG A 484 24.28 7.57 2.17
C ARG A 484 23.43 8.81 1.86
N PRO A 485 24.03 9.98 1.57
CA PRO A 485 23.31 11.18 1.16
C PRO A 485 22.30 10.92 0.03
N SER A 486 22.69 10.14 -0.98
CA SER A 486 21.84 9.71 -2.09
C SER A 486 20.57 8.97 -1.64
N MET A 487 20.56 8.30 -0.48
CA MET A 487 19.40 7.60 0.07
C MET A 487 18.45 8.53 0.82
N ILE A 488 18.95 9.63 1.38
CA ILE A 488 18.19 10.55 2.23
C ILE A 488 17.27 11.41 1.37
N LYS A 489 15.96 11.25 1.55
CA LYS A 489 14.93 11.95 0.77
C LYS A 489 14.34 13.14 1.50
N VAL A 490 14.38 13.10 2.84
CA VAL A 490 14.03 14.16 3.79
C VAL A 490 15.02 14.07 4.95
N ARG A 491 15.55 15.20 5.40
CA ARG A 491 16.43 15.30 6.58
C ARG A 491 15.63 15.68 7.83
N GLU A 492 16.19 15.34 8.98
CA GLU A 492 15.76 15.85 10.27
C GLU A 492 15.89 17.39 10.30
N ASP A 493 15.03 18.03 11.09
CA ASP A 493 15.01 19.46 11.28
C ASP A 493 15.56 19.73 12.66
N LEU A 494 16.83 20.10 12.72
CA LEU A 494 17.53 20.38 13.97
C LEU A 494 16.97 21.62 14.68
N ASN A 495 16.25 22.51 13.98
CA ASN A 495 15.63 23.68 14.60
C ASN A 495 14.39 23.30 15.43
N LEU A 496 13.64 22.28 15.00
CA LEU A 496 12.55 21.69 15.80
C LEU A 496 13.10 21.01 17.06
N LEU A 497 14.24 20.32 16.93
CA LEU A 497 14.90 19.64 18.04
C LEU A 497 15.46 20.62 19.08
N ASN A 498 16.04 21.73 18.63
CA ASN A 498 16.68 22.72 19.49
C ASN A 498 15.70 23.73 20.12
N GLY A 499 14.39 23.53 19.95
CA GLY A 499 13.37 24.42 20.51
C GLY A 499 13.35 25.83 19.94
N LEU A 500 14.05 26.06 18.82
CA LEU A 500 14.13 27.36 18.15
C LEU A 500 12.88 27.66 17.30
N SER A 501 12.01 26.67 17.11
CA SER A 501 10.70 26.85 16.49
C SER A 501 9.64 27.16 17.53
N ASN A 502 8.99 28.31 17.41
CA ASN A 502 7.91 28.79 18.30
C ASN A 502 6.79 27.74 18.44
N GLY A 503 6.79 26.98 19.54
CA GLY A 503 5.69 26.09 19.95
C GLY A 503 5.64 24.68 19.33
N LEU A 504 6.63 24.29 18.50
CA LEU A 504 6.66 22.98 17.82
C LEU A 504 7.76 22.02 18.35
N SER A 505 8.46 22.41 19.41
CA SER A 505 9.46 21.54 20.03
C SER A 505 8.80 20.26 20.56
N ASN A 506 9.42 19.11 20.28
CA ASN A 506 9.03 17.77 20.75
C ASN A 506 7.84 17.07 20.04
N VAL A 507 7.51 17.38 18.79
CA VAL A 507 6.60 16.50 18.02
C VAL A 507 7.28 15.13 17.82
N PRO A 508 6.74 14.03 18.36
CA PRO A 508 7.41 12.73 18.30
C PRO A 508 7.39 12.18 16.88
N SER A 509 8.50 11.60 16.42
CA SER A 509 8.56 10.92 15.13
C SER A 509 8.12 9.46 15.23
N ILE A 510 7.30 9.02 14.29
CA ILE A 510 6.92 7.63 14.08
C ILE A 510 8.04 6.94 13.30
N ASN A 511 8.96 6.35 14.03
CA ASN A 511 10.10 5.65 13.45
C ASN A 511 9.68 4.26 12.94
N SER A 512 10.18 3.88 11.76
CA SER A 512 9.94 2.54 11.21
C SER A 512 10.94 2.14 10.14
N LEU A 513 11.32 0.86 10.12
CA LEU A 513 12.02 0.23 9.00
C LEU A 513 11.03 -0.61 8.19
N GLU A 514 10.72 -0.13 6.99
CA GLU A 514 9.68 -0.66 6.12
C GLU A 514 10.32 -1.39 4.93
N VAL A 515 10.33 -2.72 4.97
CA VAL A 515 10.90 -3.59 3.95
C VAL A 515 9.93 -3.74 2.77
N VAL A 516 10.41 -3.52 1.55
CA VAL A 516 9.62 -3.71 0.32
C VAL A 516 9.91 -5.05 -0.32
N THR A 517 11.19 -5.39 -0.47
CA THR A 517 11.60 -6.65 -1.10
C THR A 517 12.92 -7.12 -0.49
N THR A 518 13.05 -8.43 -0.29
CA THR A 518 14.31 -9.09 0.09
C THR A 518 14.83 -9.96 -1.07
N ARG A 519 16.16 -10.14 -1.18
CA ARG A 519 16.77 -11.13 -2.08
C ARG A 519 17.88 -11.94 -1.41
N TYR A 520 17.99 -13.18 -1.85
CA TYR A 520 19.00 -14.17 -1.47
C TYR A 520 19.76 -14.59 -2.73
N PHE A 521 21.05 -14.93 -2.60
CA PHE A 521 21.76 -15.64 -3.65
C PHE A 521 21.47 -17.14 -3.50
N THR A 522 20.90 -17.77 -4.51
CA THR A 522 20.96 -19.22 -4.66
C THR A 522 22.20 -19.53 -5.50
N PHE A 523 23.20 -20.17 -4.88
CA PHE A 523 24.27 -20.80 -5.66
C PHE A 523 23.67 -22.04 -6.31
N SER A 524 23.31 -21.95 -7.59
CA SER A 524 23.14 -23.13 -8.43
C SER A 524 24.54 -23.65 -8.73
N ILE A 525 25.02 -24.62 -7.95
CA ILE A 525 26.21 -25.38 -8.33
C ILE A 525 25.76 -26.27 -9.50
N SER A 526 26.12 -25.89 -10.72
CA SER A 526 26.07 -26.83 -11.84
C SER A 526 27.08 -27.93 -11.56
N PRO A 527 26.69 -29.22 -11.55
CA PRO A 527 27.66 -30.31 -11.59
C PRO A 527 28.46 -30.16 -12.89
N GLY A 528 29.77 -30.00 -12.76
CA GLY A 528 30.70 -30.01 -13.90
C GLY A 528 30.91 -31.41 -14.45
#